data_AF-A0A4Q9Y4K5-F1
#
_entry.id   AF-A0A4Q9Y4K5-F1
#
_cell.length_a   1.000
_cell.length_b   1.000
_cell.length_c   1.000
_cell.angle_alpha   90.00
_cell.angle_beta   90.00
_cell.angle_gamma   90.00
#
_symmetry.space_group_name_H-M   'P 1'
#
loop_
_entity.id
_entity.type
_entity.pdbx_description
1 polymer ?
#
loop_
_entity_poly.entity_id
_entity_poly.type
_entity_poly.pdbx_seq_one_letter_code
_entity_poly.pdbx_strand_id
1 'polypeptide(L)'
;MKKTELYSSYKSFIKNNYPTTFLAKPDEHSNDAAQLYICIYKIIFQLKLMRNKYGIENERKHYIQEIEQLFLKVLLVLPLNDKYLLDTLLRSISESELRLILTASSNRRISKFEIEKASFSTIKKQINLDSYLFKRKKQFIYLYDLFSTSSVKLHGPLTDIDTILYLNEQLRTSLNYGTYKKKIFNILKINLNIFQNEMPLKYADYGIEELTILKNIFSHSEQIKLDYY
;
A
#
# COMPACT_ATOMS: atom_id res chain seq x y z
N MET A 1 13.01 14.47 -11.17
CA MET A 1 12.70 14.83 -9.77
C MET A 1 13.43 13.89 -8.83
N LYS A 2 14.22 14.43 -7.90
CA LYS A 2 15.01 13.66 -6.92
C LYS A 2 14.19 13.35 -5.66
N LYS A 3 14.63 12.36 -4.87
CA LYS A 3 13.97 11.96 -3.60
C LYS A 3 13.78 13.12 -2.62
N THR A 4 14.80 13.97 -2.48
CA THR A 4 14.78 15.13 -1.59
C THR A 4 13.79 16.19 -2.05
N GLU A 5 13.78 16.51 -3.34
CA GLU A 5 12.80 17.42 -3.96
C GLU A 5 11.37 16.93 -3.76
N LEU A 6 11.11 15.63 -3.98
CA LEU A 6 9.79 15.05 -3.83
C LEU A 6 9.24 15.21 -2.39
N TYR A 7 10.06 14.92 -1.38
CA TYR A 7 9.62 15.05 0.01
C TYR A 7 9.48 16.52 0.44
N SER A 8 10.37 17.41 -0.02
CA SER A 8 10.23 18.85 0.20
C SER A 8 8.93 19.40 -0.38
N SER A 9 8.56 18.98 -1.59
CA SER A 9 7.27 19.34 -2.21
C SER A 9 6.08 18.83 -1.39
N TYR A 10 6.15 17.61 -0.86
CA TYR A 10 5.12 17.08 0.03
C TYR A 10 5.02 17.88 1.33
N LYS A 11 6.13 18.23 1.98
CA LYS A 11 6.11 19.09 3.17
C LYS A 11 5.46 20.43 2.88
N SER A 12 5.81 21.08 1.76
CA SER A 12 5.18 22.34 1.35
C SER A 12 3.68 22.17 1.13
N PHE A 13 3.25 21.10 0.48
CA PHE A 13 1.83 20.78 0.34
C PHE A 13 1.14 20.63 1.71
N ILE A 14 1.74 19.91 2.65
CA ILE A 14 1.19 19.75 4.00
C ILE A 14 1.12 21.07 4.75
N LYS A 15 2.20 21.87 4.72
CA LYS A 15 2.23 23.19 5.35
C LYS A 15 1.11 24.10 4.82
N ASN A 16 0.84 24.06 3.53
CA ASN A 16 -0.16 24.92 2.89
C ASN A 16 -1.60 24.45 3.14
N ASN A 17 -1.84 23.14 3.22
CA ASN A 17 -3.20 22.58 3.27
C ASN A 17 -3.61 22.10 4.68
N TYR A 18 -2.65 21.81 5.56
CA TYR A 18 -2.85 21.33 6.92
C TYR A 18 -1.98 22.12 7.93
N PRO A 19 -2.07 23.46 7.96
CA PRO A 19 -1.16 24.31 8.73
C PRO A 19 -1.20 24.03 10.23
N THR A 20 -2.38 23.78 10.80
CA THR A 20 -2.58 23.50 12.23
C THR A 20 -1.83 22.24 12.67
N THR A 21 -1.89 21.20 11.85
CA THR A 21 -1.22 19.93 12.12
C THR A 21 0.29 20.03 11.98
N PHE A 22 0.74 20.76 10.95
CA PHE A 22 2.16 21.01 10.71
C PHE A 22 2.84 21.78 11.85
N LEU A 23 2.14 22.76 12.44
CA LEU A 23 2.65 23.56 13.57
C LEU A 23 2.68 22.78 14.89
N ALA A 24 1.73 21.86 15.10
CA ALA A 24 1.57 21.15 16.38
C ALA A 24 2.58 20.00 16.59
N LYS A 25 3.21 19.50 15.52
CA LYS A 25 4.13 18.35 15.58
C LYS A 25 5.38 18.63 14.74
N PRO A 26 6.35 19.39 15.28
CA PRO A 26 7.60 19.66 14.59
C PRO A 26 8.37 18.37 14.26
N ASP A 27 9.22 18.49 13.24
CA ASP A 27 9.77 17.48 12.34
C ASP A 27 10.78 16.47 12.97
N GLU A 28 10.51 15.95 14.17
CA GLU A 28 11.43 15.11 14.96
C GLU A 28 11.77 13.74 14.30
N HIS A 29 11.08 13.37 13.22
CA HIS A 29 11.27 12.10 12.50
C HIS A 29 11.52 12.25 10.99
N SER A 30 12.10 13.38 10.57
CA SER A 30 12.20 13.78 9.16
C SER A 30 12.74 12.71 8.19
N ASN A 31 13.70 11.86 8.58
CA ASN A 31 14.25 10.82 7.69
C ASN A 31 13.30 9.62 7.52
N ASP A 32 12.70 9.11 8.60
CA ASP A 32 11.76 7.99 8.51
C ASP A 32 10.47 8.39 7.80
N ALA A 33 9.99 9.61 8.05
CA ALA A 33 8.85 10.18 7.34
C ALA A 33 9.17 10.37 5.84
N ALA A 34 10.35 10.88 5.48
CA ALA A 34 10.80 10.98 4.09
C ALA A 34 10.81 9.62 3.39
N GLN A 35 11.41 8.61 4.03
CA GLN A 35 11.51 7.27 3.47
C GLN A 35 10.14 6.61 3.32
N LEU A 36 9.26 6.76 4.32
CA LEU A 36 7.89 6.28 4.25
C LEU A 36 7.14 6.89 3.06
N TYR A 37 7.20 8.21 2.92
CA TYR A 37 6.60 8.92 1.80
C TYR A 37 7.13 8.45 0.45
N ILE A 38 8.46 8.29 0.31
CA ILE A 38 9.08 7.76 -0.92
C ILE A 38 8.58 6.35 -1.22
N CYS A 39 8.42 5.48 -0.21
CA CYS A 39 7.88 4.14 -0.42
C CYS A 39 6.43 4.19 -0.92
N ILE A 40 5.58 5.04 -0.33
CA ILE A 40 4.19 5.23 -0.76
C ILE A 40 4.15 5.73 -2.22
N TYR A 41 4.96 6.73 -2.54
CA TYR A 41 5.05 7.26 -3.89
C TYR A 41 5.43 6.17 -4.91
N LYS A 42 6.44 5.34 -4.61
CA LYS A 42 6.84 4.23 -5.48
C LYS A 42 5.70 3.26 -5.73
N ILE A 43 4.93 2.92 -4.70
CA ILE A 43 3.76 2.04 -4.84
C ILE A 43 2.71 2.68 -5.75
N ILE A 44 2.33 3.93 -5.50
CA ILE A 44 1.35 4.66 -6.33
C ILE A 44 1.82 4.72 -7.80
N PHE A 45 3.10 5.03 -8.01
CA PHE A 45 3.69 5.08 -9.34
C PHE A 45 3.62 3.72 -10.05
N GLN A 46 4.00 2.64 -9.37
CA GLN A 46 3.91 1.28 -9.91
C GLN A 46 2.46 0.90 -10.26
N LEU A 47 1.50 1.17 -9.38
CA LEU A 47 0.08 0.90 -9.61
C LEU A 47 -0.44 1.67 -10.83
N LYS A 48 -0.05 2.94 -10.99
CA LYS A 48 -0.41 3.77 -12.15
C LYS A 48 0.10 3.16 -13.46
N LEU A 49 1.36 2.73 -13.49
CA LEU A 49 1.95 2.06 -14.67
C LEU A 49 1.17 0.79 -15.02
N MET A 50 0.90 -0.06 -14.03
CA MET A 50 0.16 -1.29 -14.25
C MET A 50 -1.27 -1.05 -14.72
N ARG A 51 -1.96 -0.06 -14.16
CA ARG A 51 -3.34 0.30 -14.54
C ARG A 51 -3.44 0.76 -15.99
N ASN A 52 -2.39 1.40 -16.49
CA ASN A 52 -2.33 1.94 -17.84
C ASN A 52 -1.84 0.92 -18.88
N LYS A 53 -1.34 -0.24 -18.44
CA LYS A 53 -0.85 -1.30 -19.32
C LYS A 53 -1.98 -1.83 -20.22
N TYR A 54 -1.67 -1.98 -21.50
CA TYR A 54 -2.59 -2.57 -22.47
C TYR A 54 -2.90 -4.04 -22.15
N GLY A 55 -4.15 -4.46 -22.36
CA GLY A 55 -4.57 -5.85 -22.18
C GLY A 55 -4.82 -6.30 -20.73
N ILE A 56 -4.81 -5.38 -19.77
CA ILE A 56 -5.23 -5.71 -18.40
C ILE A 56 -6.75 -5.94 -18.33
N GLU A 57 -7.16 -7.02 -17.68
CA GLU A 57 -8.57 -7.31 -17.39
C GLU A 57 -9.18 -6.21 -16.50
N ASN A 58 -10.44 -5.84 -16.77
CA ASN A 58 -11.14 -4.78 -16.05
C ASN A 58 -11.21 -5.01 -14.53
N GLU A 59 -11.28 -6.27 -14.12
CA GLU A 59 -11.37 -6.68 -12.70
C GLU A 59 -10.06 -6.38 -11.97
N ARG A 60 -8.91 -6.72 -12.58
CA ARG A 60 -7.57 -6.36 -12.07
C ARG A 60 -7.41 -4.85 -12.00
N LYS A 61 -7.82 -4.15 -13.06
CA LYS A 61 -7.75 -2.68 -13.14
C LYS A 61 -8.53 -2.00 -12.02
N HIS A 62 -9.70 -2.55 -11.67
CA HIS A 62 -10.51 -2.06 -10.57
C HIS A 62 -9.78 -2.12 -9.22
N TYR A 63 -9.22 -3.29 -8.87
CA TYR A 63 -8.50 -3.44 -7.60
C TYR A 63 -7.20 -2.63 -7.57
N ILE A 64 -6.47 -2.53 -8.68
CA ILE A 64 -5.28 -1.64 -8.77
C ILE A 64 -5.68 -0.19 -8.46
N GLN A 65 -6.77 0.29 -9.05
CA GLN A 65 -7.28 1.63 -8.80
C GLN A 65 -7.73 1.80 -7.34
N GLU A 66 -8.40 0.81 -6.76
CA GLU A 66 -8.80 0.82 -5.34
C GLU A 66 -7.58 0.97 -4.42
N ILE A 67 -6.55 0.15 -4.63
CA ILE A 67 -5.30 0.17 -3.86
C ILE A 67 -4.60 1.53 -4.02
N GLU A 68 -4.51 2.05 -5.25
CA GLU A 68 -3.94 3.38 -5.53
C GLU A 68 -4.65 4.47 -4.72
N GLN A 69 -5.99 4.46 -4.69
CA GLN A 69 -6.78 5.42 -3.91
C GLN A 69 -6.55 5.27 -2.40
N LEU A 70 -6.38 4.04 -1.90
CA LEU A 70 -6.06 3.81 -0.49
C LEU A 70 -4.69 4.39 -0.12
N PHE A 71 -3.66 4.22 -0.96
CA PHE A 71 -2.35 4.83 -0.73
C PHE A 71 -2.37 6.36 -0.83
N LEU A 72 -3.18 6.93 -1.72
CA LEU A 72 -3.41 8.39 -1.74
C LEU A 72 -4.04 8.86 -0.41
N LYS A 73 -5.01 8.12 0.13
CA LYS A 73 -5.59 8.42 1.46
C LYS A 73 -4.55 8.32 2.57
N VAL A 74 -3.61 7.39 2.50
CA VAL A 74 -2.50 7.32 3.48
C VAL A 74 -1.69 8.62 3.46
N LEU A 75 -1.41 9.21 2.29
CA LEU A 75 -0.70 10.50 2.20
C LEU A 75 -1.48 11.68 2.82
N LEU A 76 -2.82 11.62 2.80
CA LEU A 76 -3.68 12.64 3.41
C LEU A 76 -3.81 12.48 4.92
N VAL A 77 -3.77 11.23 5.42
CA VAL A 77 -3.91 10.92 6.85
C VAL A 77 -2.58 11.01 7.59
N LEU A 78 -1.46 10.73 6.94
CA LEU A 78 -0.12 10.80 7.51
C LEU A 78 0.16 12.07 8.34
N PRO A 79 -0.15 13.29 7.84
CA PRO A 79 0.06 14.52 8.57
C PRO A 79 -0.74 14.55 9.86
N LEU A 80 -1.99 14.06 9.85
CA LEU A 80 -2.91 14.09 10.99
C LEU A 80 -2.37 13.32 12.20
N ASN A 81 -1.35 12.48 11.99
CA ASN A 81 -0.79 11.62 13.01
C ASN A 81 -1.87 10.70 13.64
N ASP A 82 -2.84 10.29 12.83
CA ASP A 82 -3.95 9.46 13.28
C ASP A 82 -3.62 7.97 13.07
N LYS A 83 -3.23 7.33 14.17
CA LYS A 83 -2.86 5.92 14.19
C LYS A 83 -4.03 5.00 13.82
N TYR A 84 -5.24 5.34 14.27
CA TYR A 84 -6.43 4.53 14.05
C TYR A 84 -6.83 4.55 12.56
N LEU A 85 -6.84 5.73 11.94
CA LEU A 85 -7.10 5.86 10.51
C LEU A 85 -6.02 5.18 9.67
N LEU A 86 -4.74 5.29 10.06
CA LEU A 86 -3.67 4.59 9.34
C LEU A 86 -3.77 3.07 9.45
N ASP A 87 -4.05 2.51 10.64
CA ASP A 87 -4.23 1.07 10.80
C ASP A 87 -5.51 0.59 10.07
N THR A 88 -6.56 1.41 9.98
CA THR A 88 -7.75 1.15 9.14
C THR A 88 -7.38 1.06 7.65
N LEU A 89 -6.63 2.05 7.15
CA LEU A 89 -6.19 2.06 5.75
C LEU A 89 -5.28 0.88 5.44
N LEU A 90 -4.36 0.51 6.34
CA LEU A 90 -3.50 -0.65 6.16
C LEU A 90 -4.28 -1.96 6.09
N ARG A 91 -5.33 -2.10 6.91
CA ARG A 91 -6.25 -3.23 6.83
C ARG A 91 -6.91 -3.29 5.45
N SER A 92 -7.49 -2.19 5.00
CA SER A 92 -8.11 -2.11 3.67
C SER A 92 -7.12 -2.40 2.55
N ILE A 93 -5.91 -1.83 2.58
CA ILE A 93 -4.86 -2.09 1.58
C ILE A 93 -4.55 -3.59 1.52
N SER A 94 -4.33 -4.23 2.67
CA SER A 94 -4.03 -5.67 2.70
C SER A 94 -5.16 -6.52 2.13
N GLU A 95 -6.42 -6.13 2.36
CA GLU A 95 -7.60 -6.81 1.83
C GLU A 95 -7.69 -6.64 0.30
N SER A 96 -7.56 -5.42 -0.21
CA SER A 96 -7.64 -5.12 -1.64
C SER A 96 -6.47 -5.75 -2.42
N GLU A 97 -5.25 -5.77 -1.87
CA GLU A 97 -4.10 -6.47 -2.45
C GLU A 97 -4.34 -7.98 -2.54
N LEU A 98 -4.94 -8.60 -1.52
CA LEU A 98 -5.28 -10.03 -1.55
C LEU A 98 -6.41 -10.33 -2.56
N ARG A 99 -7.38 -9.43 -2.72
CA ARG A 99 -8.40 -9.54 -3.77
C ARG A 99 -7.80 -9.43 -5.16
N LEU A 100 -6.85 -8.52 -5.36
CA LEU A 100 -6.09 -8.44 -6.60
C LEU A 100 -5.33 -9.75 -6.88
N ILE A 101 -4.69 -10.35 -5.87
CA ILE A 101 -4.03 -11.66 -6.01
C ILE A 101 -5.01 -12.76 -6.40
N LEU A 102 -6.25 -12.75 -5.90
CA LEU A 102 -7.27 -13.73 -6.30
C LEU A 102 -7.61 -13.65 -7.79
N THR A 103 -7.59 -12.45 -8.39
CA THR A 103 -7.82 -12.29 -9.84
C THR A 103 -6.72 -12.91 -10.72
N ALA A 104 -5.58 -13.29 -10.13
CA ALA A 104 -4.52 -14.02 -10.82
C ALA A 104 -4.74 -15.56 -10.85
N SER A 105 -5.81 -16.08 -10.25
CA SER A 105 -6.15 -17.51 -10.36
C SER A 105 -6.43 -17.91 -11.82
N SER A 106 -5.59 -18.78 -12.38
CA SER A 106 -5.77 -19.33 -13.73
C SER A 106 -6.79 -20.47 -13.79
N ASN A 107 -7.01 -21.17 -12.67
CA ASN A 107 -7.72 -22.45 -12.65
C ASN A 107 -9.16 -22.34 -12.16
N ARG A 108 -9.52 -21.23 -11.51
CA ARG A 108 -10.89 -20.90 -11.11
C ARG A 108 -11.11 -19.41 -11.37
N ARG A 109 -11.84 -19.08 -12.44
CA ARG A 109 -12.40 -17.75 -12.59
C ARG A 109 -13.43 -17.52 -11.50
N ILE A 110 -12.97 -17.12 -10.32
CA ILE A 110 -13.82 -16.58 -9.27
C ILE A 110 -14.35 -15.26 -9.83
N SER A 111 -15.66 -15.14 -9.96
CA SER A 111 -16.25 -13.94 -10.52
C SER A 111 -15.89 -12.72 -9.67
N LYS A 112 -15.77 -11.54 -10.29
CA LYS A 112 -15.57 -10.28 -9.56
C LYS A 112 -16.53 -10.14 -8.37
N PHE A 113 -17.81 -10.45 -8.57
CA PHE A 113 -18.85 -10.38 -7.55
C PHE A 113 -18.55 -11.28 -6.33
N GLU A 114 -18.05 -12.50 -6.58
CA GLU A 114 -17.63 -13.41 -5.50
C GLU A 114 -16.41 -12.88 -4.76
N ILE A 115 -15.44 -12.27 -5.45
CA ILE A 115 -14.25 -11.67 -4.81
C ILE A 115 -14.65 -10.45 -3.97
N GLU A 116 -15.50 -9.57 -4.48
CA GLU A 116 -15.96 -8.36 -3.78
C GLU A 116 -16.71 -8.70 -2.48
N LYS A 117 -17.53 -9.76 -2.51
CA LYS A 117 -18.29 -10.23 -1.34
C LYS A 117 -17.50 -11.18 -0.44
N ALA A 118 -16.31 -11.59 -0.85
CA ALA A 118 -15.50 -12.51 -0.06
C ALA A 118 -15.02 -11.82 1.22
N SER A 119 -15.41 -12.39 2.36
CA SER A 119 -14.77 -12.09 3.64
C SER A 119 -13.29 -12.49 3.61
N PHE A 120 -12.48 -11.93 4.50
CA PHE A 120 -11.06 -12.28 4.59
C PHE A 120 -10.81 -13.79 4.80
N SER A 121 -11.67 -14.46 5.58
CA SER A 121 -11.57 -15.92 5.77
C SER A 121 -11.87 -16.68 4.47
N THR A 122 -12.85 -16.21 3.69
CA THR A 122 -13.16 -16.72 2.35
C THR A 122 -11.98 -16.52 1.40
N ILE A 123 -11.38 -15.33 1.36
CA ILE A 123 -10.20 -15.02 0.54
C ILE A 123 -9.06 -16.00 0.85
N LYS A 124 -8.73 -16.17 2.13
CA LYS A 124 -7.69 -17.09 2.60
C LYS A 124 -7.99 -18.54 2.20
N LYS A 125 -9.25 -18.97 2.29
CA LYS A 125 -9.68 -20.31 1.86
C LYS A 125 -9.48 -20.50 0.36
N GLN A 126 -9.92 -19.54 -0.46
CA GLN A 126 -9.79 -19.62 -1.91
C GLN A 126 -8.32 -19.71 -2.35
N ILE A 127 -7.42 -18.92 -1.74
CA ILE A 127 -5.98 -19.01 -2.02
C ILE A 127 -5.40 -20.38 -1.67
N ASN A 128 -5.84 -21.01 -0.58
CA ASN A 128 -5.35 -22.34 -0.22
C ASN A 128 -5.90 -23.46 -1.13
N LEU A 129 -7.05 -23.25 -1.77
CA LEU A 129 -7.65 -24.21 -2.69
C LEU A 129 -7.09 -24.07 -4.12
N ASP A 130 -6.58 -22.90 -4.47
CA ASP A 130 -5.92 -22.68 -5.76
C ASP A 130 -4.44 -23.10 -5.70
N SER A 131 -4.08 -24.14 -6.48
CA SER A 131 -2.72 -24.68 -6.49
C SER A 131 -1.65 -23.69 -6.96
N TYR A 132 -2.00 -22.76 -7.85
CA TYR A 132 -1.08 -21.77 -8.40
C TYR A 132 -0.79 -20.68 -7.35
N LEU A 133 -1.83 -20.12 -6.76
CA LEU A 133 -1.72 -19.11 -5.69
C LEU A 133 -1.12 -19.70 -4.43
N PHE A 134 -1.47 -20.94 -4.06
CA PHE A 134 -0.92 -21.62 -2.88
C PHE A 134 0.60 -21.76 -2.96
N LYS A 135 1.16 -22.16 -4.11
CA LYS A 135 2.61 -22.27 -4.32
C LYS A 135 3.33 -20.93 -4.12
N ARG A 136 2.66 -19.81 -4.44
CA ARG A 136 3.20 -18.45 -4.32
C ARG A 136 2.87 -17.75 -3.00
N LYS A 137 2.08 -18.38 -2.12
CA LYS A 137 1.60 -17.79 -0.87
C LYS A 137 2.66 -17.14 0.01
N LYS A 138 3.87 -17.70 0.04
CA LYS A 138 5.01 -17.13 0.79
C LYS A 138 5.36 -15.70 0.33
N GLN A 139 5.07 -15.33 -0.91
CA GLN A 139 5.34 -14.01 -1.47
C GLN A 139 4.39 -12.92 -0.95
N PHE A 140 3.21 -13.28 -0.42
CA PHE A 140 2.21 -12.33 0.11
C PHE A 140 1.71 -12.67 1.51
N ILE A 141 2.33 -13.63 2.22
CA ILE A 141 1.86 -14.04 3.56
C ILE A 141 1.78 -12.87 4.53
N TYR A 142 2.68 -11.90 4.38
CA TYR A 142 2.70 -10.67 5.16
C TYR A 142 1.41 -9.86 5.05
N LEU A 143 0.67 -9.91 3.92
CA LEU A 143 -0.63 -9.25 3.80
C LEU A 143 -1.66 -9.85 4.77
N TYR A 144 -1.61 -11.17 5.01
CA TYR A 144 -2.49 -11.80 6.00
C TYR A 144 -2.16 -11.32 7.41
N ASP A 145 -0.87 -11.26 7.75
CA ASP A 145 -0.41 -10.81 9.06
C ASP A 145 -0.77 -9.34 9.28
N LEU A 146 -0.61 -8.51 8.24
CA LEU A 146 -0.96 -7.10 8.28
C LEU A 146 -2.48 -6.90 8.46
N PHE A 147 -3.31 -7.66 7.72
CA PHE A 147 -4.76 -7.62 7.90
C PHE A 147 -5.14 -8.01 9.32
N SER A 148 -4.61 -9.13 9.82
CA SER A 148 -4.93 -9.68 11.14
C SER A 148 -4.53 -8.71 12.25
N THR A 149 -3.28 -8.25 12.23
CA THR A 149 -2.77 -7.32 13.26
C THR A 149 -3.50 -5.98 13.25
N SER A 150 -3.85 -5.45 12.08
CA SER A 150 -4.62 -4.21 11.97
C SER A 150 -6.07 -4.42 12.43
N SER A 151 -6.70 -5.54 12.09
CA SER A 151 -8.05 -5.89 12.54
C SER A 151 -8.14 -6.03 14.06
N VAL A 152 -7.16 -6.69 14.69
CA VAL A 152 -7.11 -6.82 16.15
C VAL A 152 -7.00 -5.45 16.82
N LYS A 153 -6.28 -4.50 16.24
CA LYS A 153 -6.21 -3.14 16.80
C LYS A 153 -7.50 -2.33 16.63
N LEU A 154 -8.27 -2.58 15.57
CA LEU A 154 -9.54 -1.89 15.33
C LEU A 154 -10.68 -2.49 16.16
N HIS A 155 -10.67 -3.80 16.37
CA HIS A 155 -11.75 -4.54 17.03
C HIS A 155 -11.43 -4.99 18.46
N GLY A 156 -10.16 -4.99 18.85
CA GLY A 156 -9.73 -5.20 20.24
C GLY A 156 -10.37 -4.26 21.27
N PRO A 157 -10.78 -3.03 20.93
CA PRO A 157 -11.50 -2.17 21.86
C PRO A 157 -12.90 -2.69 22.21
N LEU A 158 -13.51 -3.63 21.47
CA LEU A 158 -14.86 -4.13 21.78
C LEU A 158 -14.96 -4.78 23.17
N THR A 159 -13.84 -5.18 23.78
CA THR A 159 -13.78 -5.64 25.18
C THR A 159 -13.55 -4.53 26.21
N ASP A 160 -13.19 -3.31 25.77
CA ASP A 160 -12.82 -2.14 26.60
C ASP A 160 -13.56 -0.84 26.16
N ILE A 161 -14.68 -0.93 25.43
CA ILE A 161 -15.40 0.22 24.82
C ILE A 161 -15.92 1.23 25.84
N ASP A 162 -15.95 0.89 27.12
CA ASP A 162 -16.49 1.76 28.17
C ASP A 162 -15.66 3.02 28.48
N THR A 163 -14.56 3.30 27.77
CA THR A 163 -13.85 4.56 28.01
C THR A 163 -13.44 5.31 26.73
N ILE A 164 -13.95 6.53 26.65
CA ILE A 164 -13.42 7.70 25.92
C ILE A 164 -11.87 7.79 25.97
N LEU A 165 -11.22 7.17 26.97
CA LEU A 165 -9.77 7.01 27.09
C LEU A 165 -9.13 6.33 25.88
N TYR A 166 -9.69 5.25 25.32
CA TYR A 166 -9.08 4.56 24.18
C TYR A 166 -8.98 5.48 22.95
N LEU A 167 -10.08 6.17 22.62
CA LEU A 167 -10.10 7.14 21.52
C LEU A 167 -9.15 8.32 21.80
N ASN A 168 -9.11 8.81 23.04
CA ASN A 168 -8.17 9.85 23.45
C ASN A 168 -6.71 9.40 23.34
N GLU A 169 -6.38 8.16 23.69
CA GLU A 169 -5.03 7.61 23.57
C GLU A 169 -4.58 7.49 22.12
N GLN A 170 -5.47 7.10 21.19
CA GLN A 170 -5.15 7.05 19.76
C GLN A 170 -4.85 8.44 19.19
N LEU A 171 -5.52 9.49 19.67
CA LEU A 171 -5.26 10.87 19.29
C LEU A 171 -4.00 11.47 19.95
N ARG A 172 -3.67 11.02 21.17
CA ARG A 172 -2.50 11.48 21.94
C ARG A 172 -1.20 10.79 21.57
N THR A 173 -1.25 9.56 21.06
CA THR A 173 -0.05 8.78 20.72
C THR A 173 0.59 9.29 19.43
N SER A 174 1.88 9.64 19.47
CA SER A 174 2.64 9.98 18.27
C SER A 174 2.79 8.76 17.34
N LEU A 175 2.76 8.99 16.03
CA LEU A 175 3.01 7.94 15.06
C LEU A 175 4.48 7.53 15.13
N ASN A 176 4.70 6.23 15.28
CA ASN A 176 6.02 5.65 15.09
C ASN A 176 6.28 5.46 13.58
N TYR A 177 6.82 6.49 12.93
CA TYR A 177 7.12 6.48 11.50
C TYR A 177 8.00 5.30 11.07
N GLY A 178 8.98 4.90 11.88
CA GLY A 178 9.83 3.75 11.60
C GLY A 178 9.04 2.43 11.48
N THR A 179 8.01 2.26 12.29
CA THR A 179 7.11 1.08 12.23
C THR A 179 6.28 1.10 10.96
N TYR A 180 5.62 2.22 10.64
CA TYR A 180 4.83 2.34 9.41
C TYR A 180 5.69 2.23 8.15
N LYS A 181 6.90 2.80 8.17
CA LYS A 181 7.90 2.63 7.11
C LYS A 181 8.17 1.16 6.84
N LYS A 182 8.46 0.36 7.87
CA LYS A 182 8.69 -1.10 7.72
C LYS A 182 7.47 -1.78 7.10
N LYS A 183 6.26 -1.45 7.56
CA LYS A 183 5.02 -2.03 7.03
C LYS A 183 4.83 -1.74 5.54
N ILE A 184 4.95 -0.48 5.14
CA ILE A 184 4.77 -0.05 3.75
C ILE A 184 5.90 -0.58 2.86
N PHE A 185 7.14 -0.63 3.37
CA PHE A 185 8.26 -1.22 2.64
C PHE A 185 8.05 -2.71 2.32
N ASN A 186 7.46 -3.46 3.25
CA ASN A 186 7.08 -4.85 2.98
C ASN A 186 6.00 -4.95 1.90
N ILE A 187 5.00 -4.05 1.90
CA ILE A 187 4.00 -4.00 0.82
C ILE A 187 4.67 -3.67 -0.52
N LEU A 188 5.56 -2.67 -0.57
CA LEU A 188 6.33 -2.35 -1.79
C LEU A 188 7.08 -3.58 -2.33
N LYS A 189 7.73 -4.36 -1.45
CA LYS A 189 8.41 -5.60 -1.88
C LYS A 189 7.44 -6.63 -2.45
N ILE A 190 6.27 -6.79 -1.85
CA ILE A 190 5.22 -7.70 -2.34
C ILE A 190 4.78 -7.23 -3.73
N ASN A 191 4.51 -5.94 -3.89
CA ASN A 191 4.06 -5.36 -5.15
C ASN A 191 5.12 -5.51 -6.25
N LEU A 192 6.39 -5.29 -5.92
CA LEU A 192 7.50 -5.51 -6.88
C LEU A 192 7.69 -6.99 -7.26
N ASN A 193 7.34 -7.94 -6.38
CA ASN A 193 7.56 -9.36 -6.63
C ASN A 193 6.35 -10.02 -7.32
N ILE A 194 5.14 -9.76 -6.83
CA ILE A 194 3.92 -10.40 -7.32
C ILE A 194 3.55 -9.84 -8.68
N PHE A 195 3.61 -8.52 -8.82
CA PHE A 195 3.14 -7.91 -10.06
C PHE A 195 4.10 -8.06 -11.23
N GLN A 196 5.39 -8.30 -10.98
CA GLN A 196 6.29 -8.70 -12.07
C GLN A 196 6.03 -10.12 -12.56
N ASN A 197 5.59 -11.02 -11.69
CA ASN A 197 5.26 -12.38 -12.07
C ASN A 197 3.91 -12.51 -12.80
N GLU A 198 2.94 -11.65 -12.45
CA GLU A 198 1.58 -11.72 -13.02
C GLU A 198 1.34 -10.70 -14.16
N MET A 199 2.10 -9.59 -14.15
CA MET A 199 1.92 -8.43 -15.03
C MET A 199 3.27 -7.76 -15.34
N PRO A 200 4.20 -8.45 -16.02
CA PRO A 200 5.54 -7.94 -16.25
C PRO A 200 5.48 -6.64 -17.05
N LEU A 201 5.93 -5.53 -16.45
CA LEU A 201 6.14 -4.28 -17.17
C LEU A 201 7.46 -4.40 -17.94
N LYS A 202 7.49 -4.00 -19.20
CA LYS A 202 8.68 -4.00 -20.04
C LYS A 202 9.22 -2.59 -20.22
N TYR A 203 10.50 -2.46 -20.55
CA TYR A 203 11.09 -1.16 -20.87
C TYR A 203 10.27 -0.35 -21.89
N ALA A 204 9.75 -1.03 -22.92
CA ALA A 204 8.95 -0.45 -23.99
C ALA A 204 7.57 0.07 -23.52
N ASP A 205 7.12 -0.30 -22.33
CA ASP A 205 5.86 0.20 -21.75
C ASP A 205 6.02 1.59 -21.13
N TYR A 206 7.25 2.14 -21.03
CA TYR A 206 7.54 3.39 -20.35
C TYR A 206 7.76 4.57 -21.30
N GLY A 207 7.12 5.69 -20.99
CA GLY A 207 7.44 7.00 -21.53
C GLY A 207 8.71 7.62 -20.92
N ILE A 208 9.23 8.67 -21.56
CA ILE A 208 10.47 9.36 -21.13
C ILE A 208 10.37 9.87 -19.68
N GLU A 209 9.21 10.39 -19.29
CA GLU A 209 8.98 10.89 -17.93
C GLU A 209 9.03 9.74 -16.89
N GLU A 210 8.46 8.59 -17.22
CA GLU A 210 8.41 7.42 -16.35
C GLU A 210 9.80 6.82 -16.15
N LEU A 211 10.58 6.70 -17.24
CA LEU A 211 11.98 6.30 -17.19
C LEU A 211 12.82 7.24 -16.31
N THR A 212 12.57 8.55 -16.42
CA THR A 212 13.25 9.55 -15.60
C THR A 212 12.90 9.37 -14.11
N ILE A 213 11.65 9.05 -13.80
CA ILE A 213 11.21 8.77 -12.42
C ILE A 213 11.85 7.48 -11.90
N LEU A 214 11.82 6.40 -12.68
CA LEU A 214 12.42 5.10 -12.34
C LEU A 214 13.90 5.26 -11.98
N LYS A 215 14.67 5.91 -12.86
CA LYS A 215 16.10 6.18 -12.67
C LYS A 215 16.42 6.92 -11.37
N ASN A 216 15.59 7.91 -11.01
CA ASN A 216 15.89 8.83 -9.91
C ASN A 216 15.34 8.39 -8.55
N ILE A 217 14.27 7.60 -8.52
CA ILE A 217 13.55 7.27 -7.28
C ILE A 217 13.75 5.82 -6.87
N PHE A 218 13.80 4.90 -7.83
CA PHE A 218 13.99 3.47 -7.55
C PHE A 218 15.48 3.16 -7.43
N SER A 219 15.82 2.22 -6.55
CA SER A 219 17.17 1.67 -6.43
C SER A 219 17.48 0.74 -7.61
N HIS A 220 18.76 0.48 -7.86
CA HIS A 220 19.17 -0.41 -8.95
C HIS A 220 18.46 -1.79 -8.90
N SER A 221 18.36 -2.39 -7.71
CA SER A 221 17.66 -3.68 -7.55
C SER A 221 16.16 -3.60 -7.86
N GLU A 222 15.51 -2.47 -7.61
CA GLU A 222 14.11 -2.26 -7.94
C GLU A 222 13.93 -1.92 -9.43
N GLN A 223 14.88 -1.20 -10.04
CA GLN A 223 14.91 -0.91 -11.46
C GLN A 223 15.04 -2.19 -12.30
N ILE A 224 15.90 -3.14 -11.89
CA ILE A 224 16.00 -4.46 -12.52
C ILE A 224 14.66 -5.19 -12.47
N LYS A 225 13.99 -5.18 -11.31
CA LYS A 225 12.68 -5.81 -11.19
C LYS A 225 11.64 -5.17 -12.11
N LEU A 226 11.75 -3.87 -12.37
CA LEU A 226 10.84 -3.13 -13.24
C LEU A 226 11.26 -3.15 -14.71
N ASP A 227 12.19 -4.02 -15.12
CA ASP A 227 12.66 -4.13 -16.51
C ASP A 227 13.07 -2.77 -17.10
N TYR A 228 13.77 -1.96 -16.29
CA TYR A 228 14.23 -0.63 -16.69
C TYR A 228 15.43 -0.68 -17.66
N TYR A 229 16.10 -1.82 -17.80
CA TYR A 229 17.34 -1.96 -18.59
C TYR A 229 17.14 -2.77 -19.86
#